data_AF-A0A2D9CDP8-F1
#
_entry.id   AF-A0A2D9CDP8-F1
#
_cell.length_a   1.000
_cell.length_b   1.000
_cell.length_c   1.000
_cell.angle_alpha   90.00
_cell.angle_beta   90.00
_cell.angle_gamma   90.00
#
_symmetry.space_group_name_H-M   'P 1'
#
loop_
_entity.id
_entity.type
_entity.pdbx_description
1 polymer ?
#
loop_
_entity_poly.entity_id
_entity_poly.type
_entity_poly.pdbx_seq_one_letter_code
_entity_poly.pdbx_strand_id
1 'polypeptide(L)'
;MKAVLIRKSTQEGIRKGKYPNRKMNPIVGLDADLEWLLVVNKPNPSYDPLTHKLVQKADKITDNPHPEYPHLNTYKISTKAVEMSELEKEKYIESQEDQDFSAIIISKKKQDGINLFDRFVAKIERKKNNGKINDDQATELIELIYDSINPLCFGLWEFSKKRIDNLSQPTDEKLIQLIEWLRGKIDNYVIKNY
;
A
#
# COMPACT_ATOMS: atom_id res chain seq x y z
N MET A 1 -27.52 12.17 1.43
CA MET A 1 -26.76 12.75 2.55
C MET A 1 -26.69 11.73 3.70
N LYS A 2 -25.65 11.75 4.54
CA LYS A 2 -25.57 10.89 5.74
C LYS A 2 -26.58 11.38 6.78
N ALA A 3 -27.24 10.45 7.47
CA ALA A 3 -28.28 10.74 8.44
C ALA A 3 -28.28 9.70 9.57
N VAL A 4 -28.90 10.06 10.70
CA VAL A 4 -29.12 9.18 11.85
C VAL A 4 -30.60 9.19 12.19
N LEU A 5 -31.21 8.02 12.27
CA LEU A 5 -32.53 7.84 12.86
C LEU A 5 -32.37 7.76 14.37
N ILE A 6 -33.09 8.61 15.08
CA ILE A 6 -33.14 8.63 16.54
C ILE A 6 -34.55 8.37 17.05
N ARG A 7 -34.64 7.97 18.31
CA ARG A 7 -35.86 8.09 19.11
C ARG A 7 -35.85 9.45 19.81
N LYS A 8 -36.87 10.27 19.64
CA LYS A 8 -36.90 11.63 20.19
C LYS A 8 -36.97 11.62 21.71
N SER A 9 -37.80 10.74 22.28
CA SER A 9 -38.00 10.64 23.73
C SER A 9 -36.73 10.28 24.51
N THR A 10 -35.85 9.44 23.95
CA THR A 10 -34.63 8.98 24.62
C THR A 10 -33.33 9.55 24.03
N GLN A 11 -33.41 10.25 22.90
CA GLN A 11 -32.26 10.74 22.13
C GLN A 11 -31.31 9.61 21.69
N GLU A 12 -31.82 8.37 21.63
CA GLU A 12 -31.04 7.19 21.28
C GLU A 12 -30.92 7.04 19.76
N GLY A 13 -29.70 6.78 19.26
CA GLY A 13 -29.45 6.50 17.86
C GLY A 13 -29.82 5.06 17.49
N ILE A 14 -30.88 4.91 16.69
CA ILE A 14 -31.40 3.61 16.26
C ILE A 14 -30.66 3.11 15.01
N ARG A 15 -30.39 4.01 14.06
CA ARG A 15 -29.77 3.63 12.78
C ARG A 15 -28.96 4.76 12.18
N LYS A 16 -27.73 4.47 11.74
CA LYS A 16 -26.90 5.40 10.94
C LYS A 16 -26.92 4.96 9.47
N GLY A 17 -27.02 5.90 8.52
CA GLY A 17 -27.11 5.55 7.10
C GLY A 17 -27.25 6.74 6.17
N LYS A 18 -27.79 6.51 4.97
CA LYS A 18 -28.25 7.59 4.09
C LYS A 18 -29.68 7.96 4.45
N TYR A 19 -30.03 9.23 4.34
CA TYR A 19 -31.43 9.66 4.48
C TYR A 19 -32.31 8.87 3.48
N PRO A 20 -33.43 8.24 3.93
CA PRO A 20 -34.23 7.33 3.11
C PRO A 20 -34.75 7.91 1.80
N ASN A 21 -35.03 9.22 1.76
CA ASN A 21 -35.54 9.88 0.56
C ASN A 21 -34.44 10.65 -0.17
N ARG A 22 -34.13 10.25 -1.41
CA ARG A 22 -33.11 10.93 -2.23
C ARG A 22 -33.45 12.39 -2.56
N LYS A 23 -34.75 12.74 -2.60
CA LYS A 23 -35.23 14.11 -2.82
C LYS A 23 -35.23 14.97 -1.55
N MET A 24 -34.87 14.39 -0.39
CA MET A 24 -34.80 15.09 0.90
C MET A 24 -36.14 15.76 1.27
N ASN A 25 -37.28 15.12 0.99
CA ASN A 25 -38.58 15.55 1.52
C ASN A 25 -38.85 14.87 2.87
N PRO A 26 -39.78 15.41 3.69
CA PRO A 26 -40.27 14.73 4.88
C PRO A 26 -40.70 13.29 4.59
N ILE A 27 -40.39 12.38 5.50
CA ILE A 27 -40.79 10.96 5.38
C ILE A 27 -42.23 10.82 5.85
N VAL A 28 -43.09 10.27 4.99
CA VAL A 28 -44.49 9.98 5.32
C VAL A 28 -44.58 8.63 6.03
N GLY A 29 -45.39 8.55 7.09
CA GLY A 29 -45.61 7.31 7.85
C GLY A 29 -44.48 6.95 8.82
N LEU A 30 -43.57 7.89 9.11
CA LEU A 30 -42.61 7.73 10.20
C LEU A 30 -43.35 7.85 11.55
N ASP A 31 -43.04 6.95 12.48
CA ASP A 31 -43.57 7.02 13.84
C ASP A 31 -43.31 8.39 14.47
N ALA A 32 -44.27 8.89 15.25
CA ALA A 32 -44.20 10.22 15.85
C ALA A 32 -43.03 10.38 16.81
N ASP A 33 -42.54 9.31 17.46
CA ASP A 33 -41.36 9.35 18.35
C ASP A 33 -40.04 9.11 17.59
N LEU A 34 -40.08 8.97 16.27
CA LEU A 34 -38.89 8.78 15.44
C LEU A 34 -38.56 10.03 14.63
N GLU A 35 -37.27 10.33 14.52
CA GLU A 35 -36.79 11.45 13.74
C GLU A 35 -35.48 11.12 13.01
N TRP A 36 -35.39 11.54 11.76
CA TRP A 36 -34.13 11.49 11.01
C TRP A 36 -33.41 12.83 11.10
N LEU A 37 -32.17 12.78 11.57
CA LEU A 37 -31.27 13.92 11.66
C LEU A 37 -30.20 13.84 10.57
N LEU A 38 -29.89 14.96 9.93
CA LEU A 38 -28.79 15.05 8.97
C LEU A 38 -27.45 15.16 9.68
N VAL A 39 -26.50 14.32 9.30
CA VAL A 39 -25.15 14.34 9.86
C VAL A 39 -24.39 15.54 9.31
N VAL A 40 -24.00 16.45 10.20
CA VAL A 40 -23.17 17.61 9.87
C VAL A 40 -21.83 17.44 10.59
N ASN A 41 -20.75 17.32 9.81
CA ASN A 41 -19.40 17.29 10.34
C ASN A 41 -18.92 18.73 10.54
N LYS A 42 -18.52 19.07 11.76
CA LYS A 42 -17.79 20.33 11.98
C LYS A 42 -16.41 20.24 11.32
N PRO A 43 -15.84 21.38 10.88
CA PRO A 43 -14.45 21.42 10.45
C PRO A 43 -13.54 20.83 11.52
N ASN A 44 -12.53 20.08 11.09
CA ASN A 44 -11.50 19.57 11.99
C ASN A 44 -10.73 20.76 12.59
N PRO A 45 -10.30 20.68 13.86
CA PRO A 45 -9.38 21.66 14.42
C PRO A 45 -8.03 21.61 13.69
N SER A 46 -7.29 22.72 13.71
CA SER A 46 -5.87 22.71 13.34
C SER A 46 -5.10 21.87 14.38
N TYR A 47 -4.16 21.05 13.91
CA TYR A 47 -3.32 20.20 14.75
C TYR A 47 -2.00 19.88 14.06
N ASP A 48 -1.00 19.50 14.84
CA ASP A 48 0.26 18.98 14.32
C ASP A 48 0.15 17.46 14.10
N PRO A 49 0.24 16.96 12.85
CA PRO A 49 0.09 15.55 12.54
C PRO A 49 1.24 14.68 13.07
N LEU A 50 2.38 15.27 13.45
CA LEU A 50 3.51 14.52 14.03
C LEU A 50 3.29 14.17 15.50
N THR A 51 2.44 14.92 16.20
CA THR A 51 2.26 14.79 17.66
C THR A 51 0.83 14.49 18.07
N HIS A 52 -0.15 14.76 17.21
CA HIS A 52 -1.58 14.63 17.52
C HIS A 52 -2.33 13.81 16.48
N LYS A 53 -3.38 13.13 16.93
CA LYS A 53 -4.38 12.46 16.10
C LYS A 53 -5.76 13.08 16.29
N LEU A 54 -6.61 12.98 15.28
CA LEU A 54 -8.00 13.38 15.39
C LEU A 54 -8.84 12.24 15.95
N VAL A 55 -9.55 12.52 17.05
CA VAL A 55 -10.51 11.60 17.66
C VAL A 55 -11.88 12.23 17.58
N GLN A 56 -12.87 11.46 17.12
CA GLN A 56 -14.27 11.89 17.15
C GLN A 56 -14.69 12.11 18.60
N LYS A 57 -15.13 13.33 18.90
CA LYS A 57 -15.78 13.67 20.16
C LYS A 57 -17.24 13.22 20.09
N ALA A 58 -17.83 12.97 21.26
CA ALA A 58 -19.24 12.63 21.43
C ALA A 58 -20.12 13.42 20.46
N ASP A 59 -20.94 12.67 19.72
CA ASP A 59 -21.91 13.21 18.80
C ASP A 59 -22.99 14.00 19.57
N LYS A 60 -23.44 15.14 19.04
CA LYS A 60 -24.50 15.93 19.68
C LYS A 60 -25.71 16.01 18.76
N ILE A 61 -26.84 15.49 19.22
CA ILE A 61 -28.15 15.78 18.63
C ILE A 61 -28.45 17.25 18.89
N THR A 62 -28.88 17.96 17.85
CA THR A 62 -29.28 19.35 17.98
C THR A 62 -30.63 19.57 17.33
N ASP A 63 -31.46 20.37 17.98
CA ASP A 63 -32.75 20.84 17.45
C ASP A 63 -32.57 21.97 16.43
N ASN A 64 -31.36 22.14 15.90
CA ASN A 64 -31.05 23.14 14.89
C ASN A 64 -31.32 22.55 13.50
N PRO A 65 -32.22 23.17 12.71
CA PRO A 65 -32.47 22.75 11.35
C PRO A 65 -31.24 22.84 10.45
N HIS A 66 -31.20 21.99 9.42
CA HIS A 66 -30.18 22.05 8.39
C HIS A 66 -30.39 23.31 7.51
N PRO A 67 -29.33 24.10 7.22
CA PRO A 67 -29.47 25.35 6.48
C PRO A 67 -30.15 25.20 5.10
N GLU A 68 -29.85 24.12 4.38
CA GLU A 68 -30.42 23.82 3.06
C GLU A 68 -31.71 22.99 3.12
N TYR A 69 -31.98 22.33 4.25
CA TYR A 69 -33.13 21.45 4.43
C TYR A 69 -33.80 21.75 5.78
N PRO A 70 -34.50 22.89 5.92
CA PRO A 70 -34.95 23.40 7.23
C PRO A 70 -36.02 22.54 7.92
N HIS A 71 -36.57 21.54 7.23
CA HIS A 71 -37.50 20.57 7.80
C HIS A 71 -36.79 19.37 8.46
N LEU A 72 -35.45 19.33 8.44
CA LEU A 72 -34.65 18.28 9.08
C LEU A 72 -33.66 18.90 10.07
N ASN A 73 -33.67 18.38 11.29
CA ASN A 73 -32.68 18.74 12.31
C ASN A 73 -31.32 18.09 12.05
N THR A 74 -30.31 18.53 12.80
CA THR A 74 -28.92 18.14 12.56
C THR A 74 -28.30 17.33 13.70
N TYR A 75 -27.51 16.33 13.33
CA TYR A 75 -26.65 15.54 14.19
C TYR A 75 -25.20 15.99 13.99
N LYS A 76 -24.64 16.71 14.96
CA LYS A 76 -23.33 17.33 14.82
C LYS A 76 -22.24 16.40 15.31
N ILE A 77 -21.35 16.06 14.40
CA ILE A 77 -20.11 15.33 14.71
C ILE A 77 -18.98 16.35 14.82
N SER A 78 -18.22 16.28 15.89
CA SER A 78 -17.02 17.10 16.07
C SER A 78 -15.83 16.22 16.40
N THR A 79 -14.65 16.65 16.01
CA THR A 79 -13.38 15.99 16.30
C THR A 79 -12.58 16.85 17.26
N LYS A 80 -11.69 16.21 18.04
CA LYS A 80 -10.67 16.87 18.84
C LYS A 80 -9.30 16.34 18.44
N ALA A 81 -8.31 17.21 18.42
CA ALA A 81 -6.92 16.81 18.41
C ALA A 81 -6.57 16.26 19.80
N VAL A 82 -5.96 15.08 19.84
CA VAL A 82 -5.46 14.46 21.07
C VAL A 82 -4.02 14.08 20.82
N GLU A 83 -3.17 14.32 21.81
CA GLU A 83 -1.78 13.91 21.75
C GLU A 83 -1.69 12.39 21.54
N MET A 84 -0.80 11.99 20.63
CA MET A 84 -0.49 10.59 20.39
C MET A 84 0.34 10.03 21.52
N SER A 85 0.14 8.74 21.84
CA SER A 85 1.11 8.01 22.68
C SER A 85 2.45 7.87 21.96
N GLU A 86 3.53 7.61 22.70
CA GLU A 86 4.87 7.42 22.08
C GLU A 86 4.87 6.29 21.05
N LEU A 87 4.20 5.16 21.33
CA LEU A 87 4.04 4.07 20.36
C LEU A 87 3.32 4.49 19.08
N GLU A 88 2.38 5.44 19.17
CA GLU A 88 1.68 5.97 17.99
C GLU A 88 2.56 6.93 17.19
N LYS A 89 3.41 7.72 17.87
CA LYS A 89 4.42 8.57 17.23
C LYS A 89 5.45 7.72 16.49
N GLU A 90 5.97 6.66 17.13
CA GLU A 90 6.91 5.71 16.51
C GLU A 90 6.31 5.07 15.25
N LYS A 91 5.10 4.52 15.34
CA LYS A 91 4.40 3.94 14.18
C LYS A 91 4.14 4.94 13.06
N TYR A 92 3.84 6.19 13.43
CA TYR A 92 3.67 7.24 12.43
C TYR A 92 4.99 7.49 11.69
N ILE A 93 6.10 7.64 12.42
CA ILE A 93 7.43 7.84 11.85
C ILE A 93 7.81 6.66 10.94
N GLU A 94 7.70 5.42 11.41
CA GLU A 94 7.96 4.21 10.62
C GLU A 94 7.12 4.21 9.33
N SER A 95 5.84 4.57 9.40
CA SER A 95 4.98 4.63 8.22
C SER A 95 5.40 5.71 7.20
N GLN A 96 6.01 6.80 7.67
CA GLN A 96 6.56 7.83 6.79
C GLN A 96 7.86 7.36 6.15
N GLU A 97 8.72 6.70 6.92
CA GLU A 97 9.98 6.10 6.43
C GLU A 97 9.72 5.00 5.39
N ASP A 98 8.71 4.13 5.62
CA ASP A 98 8.29 3.08 4.68
C ASP A 98 7.79 3.63 3.34
N GLN A 99 7.40 4.91 3.29
CA GLN A 99 6.86 5.59 2.11
C GLN A 99 7.83 6.62 1.53
N ASP A 100 9.03 6.72 2.10
CA ASP A 100 10.00 7.71 1.68
C ASP A 100 10.65 7.35 0.33
N PHE A 101 11.47 8.27 -0.18
CA PHE A 101 12.18 8.08 -1.43
C PHE A 101 13.15 6.89 -1.40
N SER A 102 13.75 6.61 -0.24
CA SER A 102 14.69 5.51 -0.05
C SER A 102 14.00 4.15 -0.18
N ALA A 103 12.86 3.98 0.50
CA ALA A 103 12.01 2.79 0.45
C ALA A 103 11.50 2.55 -0.98
N ILE A 104 11.06 3.60 -1.67
CA ILE A 104 10.64 3.53 -3.07
C ILE A 104 11.80 3.07 -3.98
N ILE A 105 13.00 3.62 -3.82
CA ILE A 105 14.17 3.22 -4.61
C ILE A 105 14.51 1.74 -4.38
N ILE A 106 14.56 1.30 -3.12
CA ILE A 106 14.91 -0.09 -2.80
C ILE A 106 13.85 -1.06 -3.35
N SER A 107 12.57 -0.72 -3.23
CA SER A 107 11.48 -1.49 -3.81
C SER A 107 11.61 -1.63 -5.33
N LYS A 108 11.95 -0.54 -6.02
CA LYS A 108 12.21 -0.56 -7.47
C LYS A 108 13.42 -1.44 -7.82
N LYS A 109 14.54 -1.29 -7.11
CA LYS A 109 15.75 -2.10 -7.32
C LYS A 109 15.47 -3.59 -7.12
N LYS A 110 14.68 -3.93 -6.12
CA LYS A 110 14.20 -5.29 -5.86
C LYS A 110 13.36 -5.82 -7.03
N GLN A 111 12.37 -5.06 -7.48
CA GLN A 111 11.49 -5.48 -8.57
C GLN A 111 12.27 -5.69 -9.88
N ASP A 112 13.22 -4.79 -10.20
CA ASP A 112 14.08 -4.94 -11.37
C ASP A 112 14.95 -6.20 -11.26
N GLY A 113 15.43 -6.53 -10.06
CA GLY A 113 16.27 -7.70 -9.81
C GLY A 113 15.49 -9.01 -9.96
N ILE A 114 14.28 -9.08 -9.40
CA ILE A 114 13.35 -10.20 -9.61
C ILE A 114 13.08 -10.39 -11.11
N ASN A 115 12.79 -9.31 -11.83
CA ASN A 115 12.54 -9.35 -13.26
C ASN A 115 13.74 -9.91 -14.04
N LEU A 116 14.99 -9.58 -13.65
CA LEU A 116 16.18 -10.13 -14.30
C LEU A 116 16.38 -11.60 -13.96
N PHE A 117 16.20 -11.98 -12.70
CA PHE A 117 16.26 -13.37 -12.24
C PHE A 117 15.31 -14.26 -13.05
N ASP A 118 14.02 -13.91 -13.09
CA ASP A 118 12.99 -14.66 -13.81
C ASP A 118 13.29 -14.75 -15.31
N ARG A 119 13.77 -13.65 -15.91
CA ARG A 119 14.18 -13.63 -17.33
C ARG A 119 15.35 -14.57 -17.58
N PHE A 120 16.28 -14.70 -16.64
CA PHE A 120 17.42 -15.60 -16.82
C PHE A 120 17.00 -17.05 -16.73
N VAL A 121 16.22 -17.43 -15.70
CA VAL A 121 15.68 -18.79 -15.58
C VAL A 121 14.85 -19.17 -16.81
N ALA A 122 13.97 -18.27 -17.27
CA ALA A 122 13.20 -18.49 -18.49
C ALA A 122 14.09 -18.64 -19.75
N LYS A 123 15.24 -17.95 -19.80
CA LYS A 123 16.20 -18.08 -20.90
C LYS A 123 16.87 -19.46 -20.91
N ILE A 124 17.21 -19.99 -19.74
CA ILE A 124 17.76 -21.34 -19.57
C ILE A 124 16.72 -22.38 -20.04
N GLU A 125 15.49 -22.29 -19.53
CA GLU A 125 14.38 -23.19 -19.93
C GLU A 125 14.12 -23.17 -21.43
N ARG A 126 14.12 -22.00 -22.07
CA ARG A 126 13.98 -21.91 -23.54
C ARG A 126 15.16 -22.54 -24.28
N LYS A 127 16.39 -22.45 -23.76
CA LYS A 127 17.56 -23.08 -24.37
C LYS A 127 17.47 -24.60 -24.26
N LYS A 128 17.00 -25.10 -23.11
CA LYS A 128 16.72 -26.51 -22.84
C LYS A 128 15.65 -27.06 -23.79
N ASN A 129 14.49 -26.43 -23.85
CA ASN A 129 13.36 -26.84 -24.71
C ASN A 129 13.70 -26.81 -26.21
N ASN A 130 14.64 -25.97 -26.63
CA ASN A 130 15.09 -25.88 -28.01
C ASN A 130 16.31 -26.79 -28.30
N GLY A 131 16.67 -27.70 -27.40
CA GLY A 131 17.79 -28.63 -27.55
C GLY A 131 19.17 -27.96 -27.65
N LYS A 132 19.29 -26.70 -27.18
CA LYS A 132 20.58 -25.99 -27.21
C LYS A 132 21.46 -26.42 -26.05
N ILE A 133 20.87 -26.69 -24.89
CA ILE A 133 21.51 -27.31 -23.72
C ILE A 133 20.66 -28.51 -23.29
N ASN A 134 21.25 -29.47 -22.57
CA ASN A 134 20.51 -30.58 -21.98
C ASN A 134 20.09 -30.26 -20.53
N ASP A 135 19.37 -31.19 -19.88
CA ASP A 135 18.86 -31.01 -18.52
C ASP A 135 19.98 -30.90 -17.46
N ASP A 136 21.05 -31.69 -17.60
CA ASP A 136 22.21 -31.64 -16.70
C ASP A 136 22.91 -30.29 -16.77
N GLN A 137 23.14 -29.77 -17.98
CA GLN A 137 23.73 -28.46 -18.24
C GLN A 137 22.86 -27.31 -17.70
N ALA A 138 21.54 -27.43 -17.80
CA ALA A 138 20.62 -26.45 -17.24
C ALA A 138 20.69 -26.47 -15.70
N THR A 139 20.75 -27.65 -15.10
CA THR A 139 20.86 -27.84 -13.65
C THR A 139 22.18 -27.29 -13.11
N GLU A 140 23.29 -27.70 -13.71
CA GLU A 140 24.64 -27.22 -13.39
C GLU A 140 24.71 -25.69 -13.46
N LEU A 141 24.15 -25.08 -14.49
CA LEU A 141 24.15 -23.63 -14.64
C LEU A 141 23.33 -22.94 -13.54
N ILE A 142 22.15 -23.45 -13.19
CA ILE A 142 21.33 -22.89 -12.12
C ILE A 142 22.04 -23.01 -10.77
N GLU A 143 22.61 -24.18 -10.45
CA GLU A 143 23.33 -24.41 -9.21
C GLU A 143 24.55 -23.48 -9.09
N LEU A 144 25.32 -23.34 -10.18
CA LEU A 144 26.50 -22.50 -10.22
C LEU A 144 26.18 -21.02 -9.93
N ILE A 145 25.11 -20.48 -10.53
CA ILE A 145 24.82 -19.05 -10.47
C ILE A 145 23.93 -18.66 -9.28
N TYR A 146 23.15 -19.57 -8.70
CA TYR A 146 21.99 -19.22 -7.88
C TYR A 146 22.37 -18.27 -6.75
N ASP A 147 23.41 -18.61 -6.00
CA ASP A 147 23.92 -17.77 -4.90
C ASP A 147 24.49 -16.43 -5.37
N SER A 148 24.95 -16.36 -6.61
CA SER A 148 25.46 -15.12 -7.21
C SER A 148 24.34 -14.16 -7.63
N ILE A 149 23.16 -14.66 -7.99
CA ILE A 149 22.05 -13.82 -8.47
C ILE A 149 20.85 -13.71 -7.53
N ASN A 150 20.70 -14.59 -6.55
CA ASN A 150 19.66 -14.47 -5.53
C ASN A 150 19.65 -13.09 -4.82
N PRO A 151 20.79 -12.41 -4.56
CA PRO A 151 20.77 -11.08 -3.97
C PRO A 151 20.07 -10.01 -4.83
N LEU A 152 19.90 -10.22 -6.15
CA LEU A 152 19.09 -9.34 -7.01
C LEU A 152 17.65 -9.25 -6.52
N CYS A 153 17.09 -10.35 -5.99
CA CYS A 153 15.73 -10.41 -5.45
C CYS A 153 15.54 -9.57 -4.17
N PHE A 154 16.62 -8.97 -3.65
CA PHE A 154 16.65 -8.04 -2.53
C PHE A 154 17.14 -6.64 -2.94
N GLY A 155 17.36 -6.40 -4.23
CA GLY A 155 17.88 -5.13 -4.75
C GLY A 155 19.39 -4.94 -4.55
N LEU A 156 20.13 -6.01 -4.20
CA LEU A 156 21.56 -5.96 -3.93
C LEU A 156 22.38 -6.20 -5.21
N TRP A 157 22.31 -5.24 -6.13
CA TRP A 157 22.91 -5.33 -7.47
C TRP A 157 24.43 -5.40 -7.45
N GLU A 158 25.11 -4.51 -6.72
CA GLU A 158 26.58 -4.52 -6.61
C GLU A 158 27.11 -5.81 -5.97
N PHE A 159 26.35 -6.36 -5.02
CA PHE A 159 26.71 -7.63 -4.38
C PHE A 159 26.61 -8.80 -5.37
N SER A 160 25.54 -8.83 -6.17
CA SER A 160 25.38 -9.83 -7.23
C SER A 160 26.46 -9.69 -8.31
N LYS A 161 26.78 -8.45 -8.71
CA LYS A 161 27.88 -8.15 -9.64
C LYS A 161 29.19 -8.73 -9.13
N LYS A 162 29.57 -8.39 -7.89
CA LYS A 162 30.81 -8.89 -7.28
C LYS A 162 30.86 -10.41 -7.24
N ARG A 163 29.74 -11.09 -6.96
CA ARG A 163 29.69 -12.56 -6.95
C ARG A 163 29.83 -13.16 -8.36
N ILE A 164 29.10 -12.62 -9.34
CA ILE A 164 29.20 -13.06 -10.74
C ILE A 164 30.60 -12.83 -11.32
N ASP A 165 31.26 -11.72 -10.97
CA ASP A 165 32.62 -11.42 -11.44
C ASP A 165 33.65 -12.41 -10.90
N ASN A 166 33.40 -12.98 -9.72
CA ASN A 166 34.27 -13.98 -9.08
C ASN A 166 33.82 -15.43 -9.35
N LEU A 167 32.81 -15.64 -10.19
CA LEU A 167 32.28 -16.96 -10.50
C LEU A 167 33.29 -17.77 -11.32
N SER A 168 33.63 -18.96 -10.85
CA SER A 168 34.36 -19.95 -11.65
C SER A 168 33.58 -20.23 -12.94
N GLN A 169 34.22 -19.99 -14.09
CA GLN A 169 33.54 -20.17 -15.37
C GLN A 169 33.39 -21.66 -15.69
N PRO A 170 32.23 -22.08 -16.23
CA PRO A 170 32.09 -23.41 -16.79
C PRO A 170 32.98 -23.56 -18.03
N THR A 171 33.26 -24.80 -18.42
CA THR A 171 34.05 -25.08 -19.63
C THR A 171 33.20 -25.12 -20.90
N ASP A 172 31.89 -25.36 -20.78
CA ASP A 172 30.98 -25.37 -21.93
C ASP A 172 30.68 -23.96 -22.42
N GLU A 173 31.06 -23.69 -23.66
CA GLU A 173 30.90 -22.40 -24.36
C GLU A 173 29.46 -21.86 -24.33
N LYS A 174 28.44 -22.73 -24.38
CA LYS A 174 27.04 -22.31 -24.33
C LYS A 174 26.64 -21.79 -22.96
N LEU A 175 27.24 -22.35 -21.91
CA LEU A 175 27.02 -21.91 -20.53
C LEU A 175 27.76 -20.59 -20.27
N ILE A 176 29.00 -20.46 -20.77
CA ILE A 176 29.77 -19.20 -20.73
C ILE A 176 28.94 -18.07 -21.34
N GLN A 177 28.39 -18.24 -22.54
CA GLN A 177 27.58 -17.21 -23.21
C GLN A 177 26.33 -16.80 -22.41
N LEU A 178 25.73 -17.72 -21.64
CA LEU A 178 24.60 -17.41 -20.77
C LEU A 178 25.05 -16.57 -19.57
N ILE A 179 26.19 -16.91 -18.96
CA ILE A 179 26.77 -16.15 -17.84
C ILE A 179 27.20 -14.76 -18.29
N GLU A 180 27.84 -14.62 -19.45
CA GLU A 180 28.24 -13.32 -20.00
C GLU A 180 27.03 -12.43 -20.32
N TRP A 181 25.96 -13.01 -20.89
CA TRP A 181 24.71 -12.29 -21.09
C TRP A 181 24.16 -11.74 -19.78
N LEU A 182 24.19 -12.54 -18.71
CA LEU A 182 23.71 -12.16 -17.39
C LEU A 182 24.60 -11.10 -16.76
N ARG A 183 25.93 -11.28 -16.79
CA ARG A 183 26.93 -10.30 -16.33
C ARG A 183 26.71 -8.96 -17.00
N GLY A 184 26.58 -8.94 -18.33
CA GLY A 184 26.29 -7.72 -19.08
C GLY A 184 24.96 -7.04 -18.68
N LYS A 185 23.92 -7.80 -18.29
CA LYS A 185 22.68 -7.20 -17.76
C LYS A 185 22.88 -6.57 -16.38
N ILE A 186 23.64 -7.22 -15.51
CA ILE A 186 23.95 -6.69 -14.18
C ILE A 186 24.82 -5.44 -14.28
N ASP A 187 25.88 -5.48 -15.09
CA ASP A 187 26.81 -4.35 -15.26
C ASP A 187 26.10 -3.10 -15.79
N ASN A 188 25.29 -3.26 -16.83
CA ASN A 188 24.50 -2.16 -17.39
C ASN A 188 23.52 -1.58 -16.36
N TYR A 189 22.97 -2.42 -15.47
CA TYR A 189 22.10 -1.92 -14.41
C TYR A 189 22.89 -1.15 -13.36
N VAL A 190 24.02 -1.68 -12.89
CA VAL A 190 24.86 -1.04 -11.88
C VAL A 190 25.34 0.32 -12.38
N ILE A 191 25.94 0.39 -13.57
CA ILE A 191 26.45 1.64 -14.18
C ILE A 191 25.36 2.73 -14.28
N LYS A 192 24.11 2.33 -14.50
CA LYS A 192 23.00 3.28 -14.69
C LYS A 192 22.39 3.78 -13.37
N ASN A 193 22.52 3.03 -12.28
CA ASN A 193 21.74 3.24 -11.06
C ASN A 193 22.58 3.41 -9.79
N TYR A 194 23.91 3.34 -9.89
CA TYR A 194 24.90 3.50 -8.83
C TYR A 194 26.06 4.34 -9.36
#